data_AF-X1LXE4-F1
#
_entry.id   AF-X1LXE4-F1
#
_cell.length_a   1.000
_cell.length_b   1.000
_cell.length_c   1.000
_cell.angle_alpha   90.00
_cell.angle_beta   90.00
_cell.angle_gamma   90.00
#
_symmetry.space_group_name_H-M   'P 1'
#
loop_
_entity.id
_entity.type
_entity.pdbx_description
1 polymer ?
#
loop_
_entity_poly.entity_id
_entity_poly.type
_entity_poly.pdbx_seq_one_letter_code
_entity_poly.pdbx_strand_id
1 'polypeptide(L)'
;RWGHGADLCALFAIIPLAMMLWANMPLSDEGFPKRKEMRLGAPEKARSPRPVLAALAGAAAGLCCYSYPAMRLFVPVFLLAVIMVTLPAWWNQLKTRKGALAIGAFAFGFAVTFIPLAWEHIFHFEGVARYRQALFLWDAADPLYVALYRIAARYIQHFGPDFLFINGDHYPIQSPPDIGQFHWYMLPLMLIGLFVLVRRFKCSLAARVLLAFIVVYPVGDSFFRHISLHSLRSLPGLCSLVLLAAVGAVAAGRWLWKKNRRLTFITTAVFAT
;
A
#
# COMPACT_ATOMS: atom_id res chain seq x y z
N ARG A 1 -19.04 -9.83 -14.60
CA ARG A 1 -18.04 -9.01 -15.34
C ARG A 1 -17.16 -8.13 -14.45
N TRP A 2 -17.56 -7.74 -13.23
CA TRP A 2 -16.76 -6.88 -12.33
C TRP A 2 -15.70 -7.59 -11.47
N GLY A 3 -15.68 -8.93 -11.43
CA GLY A 3 -14.75 -9.71 -10.60
C GLY A 3 -13.29 -9.61 -11.04
N HIS A 4 -13.01 -9.80 -12.34
CA HIS A 4 -11.63 -9.86 -12.84
C HIS A 4 -10.79 -8.59 -12.59
N GLY A 5 -11.42 -7.42 -12.52
CA GLY A 5 -10.71 -6.17 -12.21
C GLY A 5 -10.32 -6.06 -10.74
N ALA A 6 -11.13 -6.66 -9.84
CA ALA A 6 -10.88 -6.62 -8.41
C ALA A 6 -9.70 -7.52 -8.03
N ASP A 7 -9.60 -8.72 -8.60
CA ASP A 7 -8.54 -9.69 -8.31
C ASP A 7 -7.12 -9.16 -8.63
N LEU A 8 -7.03 -8.22 -9.58
CA LEU A 8 -5.79 -7.58 -9.99
C LEU A 8 -5.40 -6.36 -9.14
N CYS A 9 -6.23 -5.93 -8.18
CA CYS A 9 -5.97 -4.72 -7.38
C CYS A 9 -4.65 -4.83 -6.59
N ALA A 10 -4.34 -6.01 -6.05
CA ALA A 10 -3.08 -6.28 -5.37
C ALA A 10 -1.86 -6.06 -6.28
N LEU A 11 -1.95 -6.53 -7.54
CA LEU A 11 -0.92 -6.33 -8.55
C LEU A 11 -0.79 -4.86 -8.93
N PHE A 12 -1.91 -4.18 -9.20
CA PHE A 12 -1.95 -2.76 -9.54
C PHE A 12 -1.48 -1.86 -8.38
N ALA A 13 -1.54 -2.31 -7.14
CA ALA A 13 -0.98 -1.58 -6.00
C ALA A 13 0.56 -1.65 -5.95
N ILE A 14 1.16 -2.73 -6.45
CA ILE A 14 2.63 -2.91 -6.48
C ILE A 14 3.26 -2.31 -7.73
N ILE A 15 2.60 -2.37 -8.89
CA ILE A 15 3.14 -1.89 -10.18
C ILE A 15 3.74 -0.47 -10.08
N PRO A 16 3.08 0.53 -9.49
CA PRO A 16 3.64 1.87 -9.34
C PRO A 16 4.98 1.87 -8.61
N LEU A 17 5.09 1.15 -7.48
CA LEU A 17 6.34 1.06 -6.70
C LEU A 17 7.44 0.34 -7.49
N ALA A 18 7.10 -0.79 -8.12
CA ALA A 18 8.06 -1.58 -8.88
C ALA A 18 8.63 -0.77 -10.06
N MET A 19 7.78 -0.03 -10.78
CA MET A 19 8.22 0.81 -11.89
C MET A 19 8.99 2.05 -11.42
N MET A 20 8.62 2.65 -10.29
CA MET A 20 9.41 3.72 -9.67
C MET A 20 10.80 3.23 -9.27
N LEU A 21 10.92 2.05 -8.66
CA LEU A 21 12.21 1.43 -8.35
C LEU A 21 13.02 1.16 -9.62
N TRP A 22 12.39 0.66 -10.69
CA TRP A 22 13.03 0.41 -11.97
C TRP A 22 13.54 1.70 -12.65
N ALA A 23 12.84 2.82 -12.44
CA ALA A 23 13.24 4.15 -12.88
C ALA A 23 14.32 4.80 -12.00
N ASN A 24 14.80 4.12 -10.96
CA ASN A 24 15.69 4.65 -9.91
C ASN A 24 15.12 5.92 -9.25
N MET A 25 13.81 5.92 -8.97
CA MET A 25 13.16 6.94 -8.12
C MET A 25 13.54 6.72 -6.66
N PRO A 26 13.38 7.73 -5.78
CA PRO A 26 13.99 7.75 -4.45
C PRO A 26 13.20 6.93 -3.43
N LEU A 27 13.12 5.62 -3.68
CA LEU A 27 12.37 4.62 -2.91
C LEU A 27 13.25 3.55 -2.24
N SER A 28 14.57 3.55 -2.52
CA SER A 28 15.51 2.58 -1.94
C SER A 28 16.34 3.20 -0.81
N ASP A 29 16.93 2.33 0.02
CA ASP A 29 17.88 2.74 1.08
C ASP A 29 19.26 3.18 0.50
N GLU A 30 19.39 3.31 -0.83
CA GLU A 30 20.59 3.82 -1.48
C GLU A 30 20.79 5.29 -1.13
N GLY A 31 21.77 5.58 -0.24
CA GLY A 31 22.07 6.94 0.22
C GLY A 31 21.48 7.31 1.59
N PHE A 32 20.72 6.41 2.24
CA PHE A 32 20.35 6.59 3.64
C PHE A 32 21.56 6.30 4.54
N PRO A 33 21.83 7.09 5.60
CA PRO A 33 22.92 6.80 6.53
C PRO A 33 22.70 5.43 7.17
N LYS A 34 23.40 4.41 6.65
CA LYS A 34 23.34 3.06 7.20
C LYS A 34 23.89 3.08 8.62
N ARG A 35 23.13 2.53 9.56
CA ARG A 35 23.67 2.16 10.87
C ARG A 35 24.87 1.24 10.62
N LYS A 36 26.01 1.55 11.22
CA LYS A 36 27.35 0.95 11.04
C LYS A 36 27.42 -0.59 11.05
N GLU A 37 26.35 -1.29 11.42
CA GLU A 37 26.36 -2.72 11.77
C GLU A 37 26.00 -3.69 10.63
N MET A 38 25.68 -3.23 9.42
CA MET A 38 25.21 -4.17 8.38
C MET A 38 25.59 -3.76 6.96
N ARG A 39 26.86 -3.95 6.57
CA ARG A 39 27.25 -4.53 5.26
C ARG A 39 28.78 -4.68 5.17
N LEU A 40 29.21 -5.93 4.99
CA LEU A 40 30.52 -6.39 4.55
C LEU A 40 30.72 -6.24 3.02
N GLY A 41 30.06 -5.25 2.40
CA GLY A 41 30.08 -5.05 0.96
C GLY A 41 30.15 -3.57 0.62
N ALA A 42 30.99 -3.23 -0.36
CA ALA A 42 31.26 -1.87 -0.82
C ALA A 42 29.97 -1.05 -1.01
N PRO A 43 30.01 0.29 -0.80
CA PRO A 43 28.87 1.15 -1.05
C PRO A 43 28.44 1.02 -2.52
N GLU A 44 27.26 0.45 -2.72
CA GLU A 44 26.65 0.35 -4.05
C GLU A 44 26.44 1.78 -4.56
N LYS A 45 27.05 2.11 -5.70
CA LYS A 45 27.03 3.44 -6.29
C LYS A 45 25.57 3.80 -6.60
N ALA A 46 25.07 4.89 -6.01
CA ALA A 46 23.69 5.32 -6.18
C ALA A 46 23.35 5.43 -7.67
N ARG A 47 22.30 4.73 -8.10
CA ARG A 47 21.91 4.66 -9.51
C ARG A 47 21.30 5.99 -9.96
N SER A 48 21.68 6.47 -11.14
CA SER A 48 21.12 7.70 -11.69
C SER A 48 19.65 7.52 -12.11
N PRO A 49 18.76 8.49 -11.81
CA PRO A 49 17.37 8.48 -12.27
C PRO A 49 17.26 8.37 -13.79
N ARG A 50 16.23 7.66 -14.28
CA ARG A 50 15.98 7.41 -15.70
C ARG A 50 14.68 8.07 -16.15
N PRO A 51 14.70 9.26 -16.78
CA PRO A 51 13.49 10.04 -17.04
C PRO A 51 12.44 9.34 -17.90
N VAL A 52 12.85 8.59 -18.93
CA VAL A 52 11.91 7.84 -19.78
C VAL A 52 11.17 6.76 -18.98
N LEU A 53 11.90 5.99 -18.16
CA LEU A 53 11.27 4.99 -17.28
C LEU A 53 10.41 5.65 -16.20
N ALA A 54 10.77 6.84 -15.73
CA ALA A 54 9.97 7.59 -14.78
C ALA A 54 8.63 8.05 -15.39
N ALA A 55 8.62 8.50 -16.65
CA ALA A 55 7.36 8.77 -17.37
C ALA A 55 6.49 7.52 -17.52
N LEU A 56 7.08 6.37 -17.87
CA LEU A 56 6.36 5.10 -17.94
C LEU A 56 5.80 4.68 -16.57
N ALA A 57 6.56 4.89 -15.48
CA ALA A 57 6.10 4.62 -14.12
C ALA A 57 4.91 5.52 -13.74
N GLY A 58 4.96 6.81 -14.10
CA GLY A 58 3.86 7.74 -13.90
C GLY A 58 2.61 7.33 -14.69
N ALA A 59 2.76 7.02 -15.97
CA ALA A 59 1.67 6.58 -16.84
C ALA A 59 1.04 5.27 -16.34
N ALA A 60 1.86 4.28 -15.96
CA ALA A 60 1.37 3.04 -15.38
C ALA A 60 0.60 3.27 -14.08
N ALA A 61 1.06 4.18 -13.21
CA ALA A 61 0.35 4.53 -11.99
C ALA A 61 -1.00 5.21 -12.25
N GLY A 62 -1.08 6.12 -13.23
CA GLY A 62 -2.36 6.70 -13.63
C GLY A 62 -3.30 5.67 -14.28
N LEU A 63 -2.78 4.78 -15.12
CA LEU A 63 -3.54 3.65 -15.69
C LEU A 63 -4.07 2.69 -14.62
N CYS A 64 -3.32 2.44 -13.55
CA CYS A 64 -3.80 1.63 -12.41
C CYS A 64 -5.06 2.21 -11.78
N CYS A 65 -5.30 3.53 -11.86
CA CYS A 65 -6.53 4.15 -11.38
C CYS A 65 -7.76 3.75 -12.21
N TYR A 66 -7.61 3.31 -13.46
CA TYR A 66 -8.74 2.86 -14.30
C TYR A 66 -9.23 1.46 -13.95
N SER A 67 -8.42 0.66 -13.23
CA SER A 67 -8.70 -0.76 -12.99
C SER A 67 -9.98 -1.03 -12.19
N TYR A 68 -10.10 -0.39 -11.03
CA TYR A 68 -11.19 -0.64 -10.07
C TYR A 68 -11.48 0.64 -9.27
N PRO A 69 -12.74 0.88 -8.83
CA PRO A 69 -13.09 2.11 -8.11
C PRO A 69 -12.23 2.38 -6.86
N ALA A 70 -11.84 1.35 -6.11
CA ALA A 70 -10.95 1.52 -4.95
C ALA A 70 -9.58 2.07 -5.35
N MET A 71 -9.05 1.66 -6.51
CA MET A 71 -7.74 2.09 -6.99
C MET A 71 -7.69 3.56 -7.38
N ARG A 72 -8.83 4.15 -7.76
CA ARG A 72 -8.97 5.59 -8.05
C ARG A 72 -8.62 6.47 -6.85
N LEU A 73 -8.94 5.99 -5.64
CA LEU A 73 -8.61 6.67 -4.39
C LEU A 73 -7.29 6.17 -3.82
N PHE A 74 -7.08 4.85 -3.80
CA PHE A 74 -5.91 4.25 -3.19
C PHE A 74 -4.60 4.72 -3.87
N VAL A 75 -4.48 4.67 -5.20
CA VAL A 75 -3.20 4.95 -5.88
C VAL A 75 -2.73 6.41 -5.65
N PRO A 76 -3.56 7.45 -5.86
CA PRO A 76 -3.12 8.82 -5.61
C PRO A 76 -2.75 9.07 -4.14
N VAL A 77 -3.55 8.56 -3.20
CA VAL A 77 -3.28 8.72 -1.76
C VAL A 77 -2.02 7.97 -1.36
N PHE A 78 -1.80 6.78 -1.92
CA PHE A 78 -0.63 5.97 -1.65
C PHE A 78 0.65 6.62 -2.20
N LEU A 79 0.63 7.12 -3.44
CA LEU A 79 1.76 7.88 -4.01
C LEU A 79 2.08 9.11 -3.17
N LEU A 80 1.05 9.85 -2.74
CA LEU A 80 1.23 11.00 -1.86
C LEU A 80 1.87 10.59 -0.53
N ALA A 81 1.39 9.54 0.11
CA ALA A 81 1.95 9.03 1.36
C ALA A 81 3.41 8.59 1.19
N VAL A 82 3.73 7.90 0.09
CA VAL A 82 5.11 7.51 -0.26
C VAL A 82 5.99 8.74 -0.42
N ILE A 83 5.56 9.75 -1.19
CA ILE A 83 6.30 11.00 -1.35
C ILE A 83 6.51 11.69 0.00
N MET A 84 5.48 11.77 0.85
CA MET A 84 5.59 12.39 2.18
C MET A 84 6.63 11.70 3.07
N VAL A 85 6.62 10.37 3.15
CA VAL A 85 7.58 9.64 4.02
C VAL A 85 9.01 9.59 3.46
N THR A 86 9.17 9.93 2.17
CA THR A 86 10.45 9.95 1.44
C THR A 86 10.87 11.37 1.03
N LEU A 87 10.18 12.41 1.51
CA LEU A 87 10.31 13.80 1.05
C LEU A 87 11.75 14.33 0.96
N PRO A 88 12.65 14.06 1.94
CA PRO A 88 14.04 14.52 1.83
C PRO A 88 14.79 13.93 0.64
N ALA A 89 14.48 12.69 0.26
CA ALA A 89 15.12 12.02 -0.87
C ALA A 89 14.65 12.61 -2.21
N TRP A 90 13.35 12.92 -2.34
CA TRP A 90 12.82 13.67 -3.48
C TRP A 90 13.46 15.05 -3.61
N TRP A 91 13.59 15.77 -2.50
CA TRP A 91 14.22 17.09 -2.49
C TRP A 91 15.67 17.06 -2.97
N ASN A 92 16.44 16.06 -2.53
CA ASN A 92 17.83 15.89 -2.98
C ASN A 92 17.91 15.54 -4.48
N GLN A 93 16.97 14.75 -4.98
CA GLN A 93 16.92 14.40 -6.40
C GLN A 93 16.58 15.60 -7.29
N LEU A 94 15.70 16.51 -6.83
CA LEU A 94 15.38 17.77 -7.52
C LEU A 94 16.59 18.69 -7.72
N LYS A 95 17.61 18.62 -6.86
CA LYS A 95 18.85 19.40 -7.00
C LYS A 95 19.69 19.00 -8.21
N THR A 96 19.43 17.83 -8.80
CA THR A 96 20.15 17.35 -9.99
C THR A 96 19.29 17.50 -11.24
N ARG A 97 19.88 17.93 -12.37
CA ARG A 97 19.13 18.09 -13.64
C ARG A 97 18.44 16.79 -14.07
N LYS A 98 19.13 15.65 -13.99
CA LYS A 98 18.56 14.33 -14.33
C LYS A 98 17.43 13.92 -13.37
N GLY A 99 17.58 14.21 -12.08
CA GLY A 99 16.56 13.92 -11.07
C GLY A 99 15.31 14.79 -11.24
N ALA A 100 15.48 16.09 -11.47
CA ALA A 100 14.38 17.01 -11.79
C ALA A 100 13.63 16.58 -13.06
N LEU A 101 14.36 16.21 -14.12
CA LEU A 101 13.75 15.67 -15.34
C LEU A 101 12.98 14.38 -15.08
N ALA A 102 13.50 13.45 -14.26
CA ALA A 102 12.80 12.21 -13.93
C ALA A 102 11.53 12.46 -13.10
N ILE A 103 11.58 13.36 -12.12
CA ILE A 103 10.41 13.73 -11.32
C ILE A 103 9.35 14.41 -12.18
N GLY A 104 9.76 15.37 -13.03
CA GLY A 104 8.87 16.02 -13.99
C GLY A 104 8.26 15.04 -14.99
N ALA A 105 9.06 14.10 -15.52
CA ALA A 105 8.60 13.05 -16.42
C ALA A 105 7.59 12.12 -15.75
N PHE A 106 7.83 11.70 -14.50
CA PHE A 106 6.87 10.92 -13.71
C PHE A 106 5.56 11.68 -13.49
N ALA A 107 5.63 12.94 -13.05
CA ALA A 107 4.46 13.77 -12.82
C ALA A 107 3.66 13.97 -14.11
N PHE A 108 4.34 14.21 -15.24
CA PHE A 108 3.72 14.34 -16.55
C PHE A 108 3.04 13.04 -17.00
N GLY A 109 3.72 11.88 -16.91
CA GLY A 109 3.13 10.60 -17.27
C GLY A 109 1.89 10.25 -16.44
N PHE A 110 1.96 10.52 -15.13
CA PHE A 110 0.81 10.37 -14.24
C PHE A 110 -0.31 11.34 -14.59
N ALA A 111 -0.01 12.62 -14.83
CA ALA A 111 -0.98 13.64 -15.18
C ALA A 111 -1.73 13.32 -16.48
N VAL A 112 -1.03 12.94 -17.55
CA VAL A 112 -1.62 12.61 -18.86
C VAL A 112 -2.63 11.48 -18.75
N THR A 113 -2.38 10.50 -17.88
CA THR A 113 -3.26 9.34 -17.71
C THR A 113 -4.33 9.57 -16.66
N PHE A 114 -4.01 10.20 -15.52
CA PHE A 114 -4.94 10.40 -14.41
C PHE A 114 -5.86 11.60 -14.56
N ILE A 115 -5.41 12.71 -15.16
CA ILE A 115 -6.23 13.94 -15.27
C ILE A 115 -7.53 13.71 -16.03
N PRO A 116 -7.58 13.01 -17.17
CA PRO A 116 -8.86 12.75 -17.86
C PRO A 116 -9.86 12.01 -16.96
N LEU A 117 -9.38 11.03 -16.19
CA LEU A 117 -10.21 10.31 -15.22
C LEU A 117 -10.72 11.23 -14.11
N ALA A 118 -9.84 12.05 -13.53
CA ALA A 118 -10.19 12.99 -12.47
C ALA A 118 -11.17 14.05 -12.98
N TRP A 119 -10.95 14.57 -14.19
CA TRP A 119 -11.81 15.54 -14.86
C TRP A 119 -13.23 14.98 -15.01
N GLU A 120 -13.35 13.75 -15.52
CA GLU A 120 -14.64 13.07 -15.66
C GLU A 120 -15.40 12.98 -14.33
N HIS A 121 -14.71 12.65 -13.24
CA HIS A 121 -15.33 12.50 -11.91
C HIS A 121 -15.66 13.82 -11.21
N ILE A 122 -15.04 14.93 -11.63
CA ILE A 122 -15.23 16.26 -11.04
C ILE A 122 -16.31 17.03 -11.82
N PHE A 123 -16.24 17.04 -13.15
CA PHE A 123 -17.05 17.92 -14.00
C PHE A 123 -18.29 17.25 -14.59
N HIS A 124 -18.27 15.94 -14.89
CA HIS A 124 -19.44 15.21 -15.38
C HIS A 124 -20.26 14.61 -14.22
N PHE A 125 -20.66 15.49 -13.30
CA PHE A 125 -21.28 15.14 -12.02
C PHE A 125 -22.65 14.47 -12.17
N GLU A 126 -23.44 14.81 -13.20
CA GLU A 126 -24.86 14.39 -13.30
C GLU A 126 -25.06 12.87 -13.49
N GLY A 127 -24.19 12.20 -14.25
CA GLY A 127 -24.22 10.74 -14.42
C GLY A 127 -23.67 9.97 -13.21
N VAL A 128 -22.74 10.58 -12.46
CA VAL A 128 -22.06 9.99 -11.31
C VAL A 128 -22.81 10.28 -9.99
N ALA A 129 -23.61 11.34 -9.92
CA ALA A 129 -24.34 11.78 -8.72
C ALA A 129 -25.37 10.76 -8.24
N ARG A 130 -26.12 10.13 -9.16
CA ARG A 130 -27.07 9.04 -8.81
C ARG A 130 -26.35 7.82 -8.23
N TYR A 131 -25.18 7.49 -8.78
CA TYR A 131 -24.33 6.43 -8.23
C TYR A 131 -23.68 6.82 -6.89
N ARG A 132 -23.26 8.08 -6.71
CA ARG A 132 -22.63 8.58 -5.48
C ARG A 132 -23.56 8.57 -4.27
N GLN A 133 -24.83 8.95 -4.43
CA GLN A 133 -25.81 8.90 -3.33
C GLN A 133 -26.07 7.47 -2.85
N ALA A 134 -26.01 6.47 -3.75
CA ALA A 134 -26.13 5.07 -3.38
C ALA A 134 -24.82 4.47 -2.81
N LEU A 135 -23.67 5.04 -3.15
CA LEU A 135 -22.36 4.45 -2.88
C LEU A 135 -21.57 5.11 -1.75
N PHE A 136 -21.86 6.36 -1.34
CA PHE A 136 -21.13 7.00 -0.23
C PHE A 136 -21.69 6.61 1.12
N LEU A 137 -20.80 6.56 2.12
CA LEU A 137 -21.12 6.11 3.48
C LEU A 137 -22.08 7.07 4.23
N TRP A 138 -22.15 8.32 3.80
CA TRP A 138 -22.97 9.40 4.34
C TRP A 138 -23.96 9.92 3.31
N ASP A 139 -25.04 10.50 3.79
CA ASP A 139 -26.07 11.11 2.95
C ASP A 139 -25.79 12.61 2.75
N ALA A 140 -26.30 13.21 1.68
CA ALA A 140 -25.99 14.62 1.34
C ALA A 140 -26.49 15.63 2.39
N ALA A 141 -27.45 15.22 3.22
CA ALA A 141 -27.98 16.01 4.34
C ALA A 141 -27.16 15.84 5.64
N ASP A 142 -26.25 14.86 5.70
CA ASP A 142 -25.43 14.62 6.89
C ASP A 142 -24.43 15.77 7.10
N PRO A 143 -24.27 16.28 8.33
CA PRO A 143 -23.19 17.21 8.65
C PRO A 143 -21.81 16.60 8.38
N LEU A 144 -20.83 17.44 8.01
CA LEU A 144 -19.46 17.00 7.68
C LEU A 144 -18.82 16.14 8.77
N TYR A 145 -19.03 16.46 10.05
CA TYR A 145 -18.44 15.71 11.16
C TYR A 145 -18.99 14.27 11.24
N VAL A 146 -20.24 14.03 10.83
CA VAL A 146 -20.85 12.69 10.76
C VAL A 146 -20.16 11.88 9.66
N ALA A 147 -19.92 12.48 8.50
CA ALA A 147 -19.20 11.84 7.41
C ALA A 147 -17.76 11.46 7.83
N LEU A 148 -17.03 12.39 8.45
CA LEU A 148 -15.68 12.14 8.95
C LEU A 148 -15.63 11.04 10.01
N TYR A 149 -16.57 11.05 10.95
CA TYR A 149 -16.69 9.99 11.96
C TYR A 149 -16.92 8.63 11.31
N ARG A 150 -17.86 8.52 10.36
CA ARG A 150 -18.17 7.26 9.67
C ARG A 150 -16.96 6.74 8.87
N ILE A 151 -16.26 7.62 8.16
CA ILE A 151 -15.03 7.27 7.42
C ILE A 151 -13.96 6.77 8.39
N ALA A 152 -13.72 7.48 9.49
CA ALA A 152 -12.71 7.11 10.48
C ALA A 152 -13.06 5.78 11.18
N ALA A 153 -14.31 5.59 11.58
CA ALA A 153 -14.79 4.35 12.18
C ALA A 153 -14.60 3.16 11.22
N ARG A 154 -15.03 3.30 9.97
CA ARG A 154 -14.85 2.27 8.94
C ARG A 154 -13.38 1.99 8.63
N TYR A 155 -12.54 3.03 8.61
CA TYR A 155 -11.10 2.91 8.42
C TYR A 155 -10.46 2.10 9.55
N ILE A 156 -10.77 2.40 10.82
CA ILE A 156 -10.20 1.69 11.98
C ILE A 156 -10.65 0.22 12.00
N GLN A 157 -11.91 -0.06 11.63
CA GLN A 157 -12.44 -1.42 11.60
C GLN A 157 -11.67 -2.35 10.64
N HIS A 158 -11.05 -1.83 9.58
CA HIS A 158 -10.20 -2.62 8.68
C HIS A 158 -8.95 -3.20 9.37
N PHE A 159 -8.47 -2.59 10.45
CA PHE A 159 -7.37 -3.12 11.27
C PHE A 159 -7.86 -3.98 12.43
N GLY A 160 -9.18 -4.10 12.61
CA GLY A 160 -9.78 -4.89 13.67
C GLY A 160 -9.54 -6.38 13.49
N PRO A 161 -9.44 -7.15 14.59
CA PRO A 161 -9.29 -8.59 14.50
C PRO A 161 -10.49 -9.25 13.82
N ASP A 162 -11.68 -8.68 14.00
CA ASP A 162 -12.93 -9.14 13.40
C ASP A 162 -12.81 -9.27 11.86
N PHE A 163 -12.37 -8.20 11.20
CA PHE A 163 -12.13 -8.21 9.76
C PHE A 163 -10.91 -9.06 9.37
N LEU A 164 -9.77 -8.88 10.05
CA LEU A 164 -8.53 -9.49 9.60
C LEU A 164 -8.41 -10.98 9.89
N PHE A 165 -9.01 -11.50 10.97
CA PHE A 165 -8.73 -12.85 11.46
C PHE A 165 -9.96 -13.67 11.88
N ILE A 166 -11.09 -13.05 12.20
CA ILE A 166 -12.28 -13.76 12.71
C ILE A 166 -13.30 -14.01 11.60
N ASN A 167 -13.96 -12.95 11.14
CA ASN A 167 -15.17 -13.03 10.31
C ASN A 167 -14.98 -12.47 8.90
N GLY A 168 -13.99 -11.61 8.66
CA GLY A 168 -13.68 -11.14 7.31
C GLY A 168 -14.75 -10.22 6.71
N ASP A 169 -15.04 -10.44 5.44
CA ASP A 169 -16.13 -9.76 4.74
C ASP A 169 -17.41 -10.59 4.90
N HIS A 170 -18.46 -10.00 5.47
CA HIS A 170 -19.74 -10.69 5.65
C HIS A 170 -20.55 -10.86 4.36
N TYR A 171 -20.03 -10.44 3.21
CA TYR A 171 -20.67 -10.68 1.92
C TYR A 171 -20.32 -12.11 1.42
N PRO A 172 -21.25 -13.08 1.52
CA PRO A 172 -20.96 -14.50 1.34
C PRO A 172 -20.55 -14.88 -0.09
N ILE A 173 -20.77 -13.98 -1.06
CA ILE A 173 -20.35 -14.17 -2.45
C ILE A 173 -18.84 -13.93 -2.61
N GLN A 174 -18.23 -13.13 -1.73
CA GLN A 174 -16.83 -12.71 -1.85
C GLN A 174 -15.89 -13.35 -0.84
N SER A 175 -16.41 -13.77 0.31
CA SER A 175 -15.61 -14.47 1.32
C SER A 175 -16.44 -15.57 1.96
N PRO A 176 -15.84 -16.73 2.28
CA PRO A 176 -16.49 -17.73 3.11
C PRO A 176 -16.93 -17.09 4.44
N PRO A 177 -18.13 -17.44 4.95
CA PRO A 177 -18.57 -16.95 6.24
C PRO A 177 -17.63 -17.44 7.35
N ASP A 178 -17.51 -16.65 8.42
CA ASP A 178 -16.81 -16.99 9.66
C ASP A 178 -15.30 -17.26 9.49
N ILE A 179 -14.69 -16.70 8.45
CA ILE A 179 -13.24 -16.78 8.21
C ILE A 179 -12.69 -15.38 7.93
N GLY A 180 -11.70 -14.95 8.73
CA GLY A 180 -10.99 -13.69 8.51
C GLY A 180 -10.17 -13.65 7.22
N GLN A 181 -9.71 -12.46 6.85
CA GLN A 181 -8.86 -12.28 5.66
C GLN A 181 -7.49 -12.98 5.76
N PHE A 182 -7.05 -13.28 6.97
CA PHE A 182 -5.82 -13.97 7.29
C PHE A 182 -6.06 -15.00 8.39
N HIS A 183 -5.24 -16.04 8.42
CA HIS A 183 -5.29 -17.03 9.50
C HIS A 183 -4.73 -16.47 10.82
N TRP A 184 -5.25 -16.96 11.94
CA TRP A 184 -4.85 -16.58 13.29
C TRP A 184 -3.34 -16.69 13.57
N TYR A 185 -2.66 -17.67 12.98
CA TYR A 185 -1.21 -17.82 13.17
C TYR A 185 -0.41 -16.67 12.53
N MET A 186 -1.00 -15.89 11.62
CA MET A 186 -0.36 -14.70 11.04
C MET A 186 -0.36 -13.50 11.98
N LEU A 187 -1.28 -13.43 12.94
CA LEU A 187 -1.38 -12.33 13.91
C LEU A 187 -0.06 -12.09 14.68
N PRO A 188 0.54 -13.09 15.36
CA PRO A 188 1.81 -12.87 16.06
C PRO A 188 2.95 -12.46 15.10
N LEU A 189 2.96 -12.99 13.88
CA LEU A 189 3.96 -12.61 12.87
C LEU A 189 3.78 -11.15 12.43
N MET A 190 2.55 -10.70 12.19
CA MET A 190 2.26 -9.31 11.84
C MET A 190 2.62 -8.35 12.98
N LEU A 191 2.37 -8.72 14.24
CA LEU A 191 2.76 -7.92 15.41
C LEU A 191 4.29 -7.77 15.52
N ILE A 192 5.05 -8.86 15.34
CA ILE A 192 6.52 -8.82 15.31
C ILE A 192 7.00 -7.98 14.12
N GLY A 193 6.38 -8.14 12.94
CA GLY A 193 6.68 -7.36 11.75
C GLY A 193 6.49 -5.87 11.99
N LEU A 194 5.36 -5.49 12.58
CA LEU A 194 5.03 -4.11 12.91
C LEU A 194 6.05 -3.52 13.87
N PHE A 195 6.39 -4.25 14.93
CA PHE A 195 7.44 -3.84 15.87
C PHE A 195 8.78 -3.58 15.16
N VAL A 196 9.19 -4.47 14.26
CA VAL A 196 10.44 -4.33 13.48
C VAL A 196 10.39 -3.11 12.56
N LEU A 197 9.28 -2.89 11.85
CA LEU A 197 9.13 -1.74 10.96
C LEU A 197 9.15 -0.42 11.73
N VAL A 198 8.42 -0.32 12.85
CA VAL A 198 8.41 0.89 13.71
C VAL A 198 9.80 1.18 14.27
N ARG A 199 10.52 0.15 14.75
CA ARG A 199 11.91 0.29 15.22
C ARG A 199 12.87 0.75 14.12
N ARG A 200 12.59 0.40 12.86
CA ARG A 200 13.41 0.76 11.69
C ARG A 200 12.93 2.01 10.95
N PHE A 201 11.80 2.60 11.35
CA PHE A 201 11.19 3.74 10.66
C PHE A 201 12.17 4.88 10.41
N LYS A 202 13.00 5.22 11.41
CA LYS A 202 13.98 6.30 11.28
C LYS A 202 15.17 5.95 10.38
N CYS A 203 15.50 4.66 10.20
CA CYS A 203 16.75 4.21 9.58
C CYS A 203 16.57 3.48 8.24
N SER A 204 15.35 3.13 7.85
CA SER A 204 15.06 2.45 6.57
C SER A 204 13.87 3.10 5.89
N LEU A 205 14.11 3.58 4.68
CA LEU A 205 13.12 4.13 3.78
C LEU A 205 12.14 3.06 3.31
N ALA A 206 12.62 1.83 3.05
CA ALA A 206 11.76 0.69 2.76
C ALA A 206 10.75 0.41 3.90
N ALA A 207 11.18 0.53 5.16
CA ALA A 207 10.27 0.39 6.29
C ALA A 207 9.19 1.48 6.32
N ARG A 208 9.55 2.73 5.97
CA ARG A 208 8.59 3.83 5.88
C ARG A 208 7.58 3.62 4.77
N VAL A 209 8.04 3.20 3.59
CA VAL A 209 7.18 2.93 2.43
C VAL A 209 6.21 1.79 2.75
N LEU A 210 6.68 0.69 3.36
CA LEU A 210 5.83 -0.41 3.76
C LEU A 210 4.80 0.00 4.82
N LEU A 211 5.19 0.80 5.82
CA LEU A 211 4.25 1.35 6.80
C LEU A 211 3.22 2.28 6.15
N ALA A 212 3.63 3.15 5.23
CA ALA A 212 2.70 3.98 4.46
C ALA A 212 1.70 3.12 3.67
N PHE A 213 2.16 2.02 3.08
CA PHE A 213 1.31 1.08 2.35
C PHE A 213 0.27 0.41 3.27
N ILE A 214 0.69 -0.02 4.47
CA ILE A 214 -0.21 -0.59 5.48
C ILE A 214 -1.21 0.45 5.98
N VAL A 215 -0.79 1.69 6.20
CA VAL A 215 -1.70 2.75 6.66
C VAL A 215 -2.70 3.13 5.57
N VAL A 216 -2.31 3.18 4.31
CA VAL A 216 -3.18 3.70 3.25
C VAL A 216 -4.17 2.65 2.71
N TYR A 217 -3.95 1.34 2.89
CA TYR A 217 -4.78 0.35 2.20
C TYR A 217 -6.30 0.45 2.41
N PRO A 218 -6.83 0.80 3.60
CA PRO A 218 -8.29 0.88 3.80
C PRO A 218 -8.96 2.06 3.08
N VAL A 219 -8.18 3.01 2.55
CA VAL A 219 -8.68 4.23 1.90
C VAL A 219 -9.60 3.90 0.73
N GLY A 220 -9.34 2.81 0.01
CA GLY A 220 -10.16 2.36 -1.11
C GLY A 220 -11.60 1.98 -0.75
N ASP A 221 -11.85 1.55 0.50
CA ASP A 221 -13.18 1.17 0.99
C ASP A 221 -13.80 2.19 1.94
N SER A 222 -12.99 2.98 2.66
CA SER A 222 -13.45 3.83 3.78
C SER A 222 -14.48 4.89 3.40
N PHE A 223 -14.55 5.26 2.11
CA PHE A 223 -15.49 6.26 1.61
C PHE A 223 -16.85 5.69 1.21
N PHE A 224 -16.94 4.38 0.98
CA PHE A 224 -18.08 3.79 0.31
C PHE A 224 -18.99 2.99 1.27
N ARG A 225 -20.30 3.08 1.05
CA ARG A 225 -21.33 2.30 1.72
C ARG A 225 -21.35 0.87 1.17
N HIS A 226 -21.40 -0.08 2.09
CA HIS A 226 -21.61 -1.51 1.87
C HIS A 226 -22.09 -2.15 3.16
N ILE A 227 -22.73 -3.32 3.06
CA ILE A 227 -23.27 -4.09 4.19
C ILE A 227 -22.17 -4.41 5.22
N SER A 228 -20.98 -4.71 4.74
CA SER A 228 -19.78 -5.04 5.52
C SER A 228 -18.57 -4.25 5.02
N LEU A 229 -17.45 -4.36 5.72
CA LEU A 229 -16.13 -4.02 5.18
C LEU A 229 -15.86 -4.88 3.95
N HIS A 230 -15.30 -4.28 2.89
CA HIS A 230 -15.24 -4.95 1.59
C HIS A 230 -13.83 -5.44 1.25
N SER A 231 -13.64 -6.75 1.20
CA SER A 231 -12.31 -7.33 0.98
C SER A 231 -11.73 -6.97 -0.38
N LEU A 232 -12.57 -6.90 -1.43
CA LEU A 232 -12.12 -6.52 -2.77
C LEU A 232 -11.66 -5.05 -2.87
N ARG A 233 -12.27 -4.13 -2.11
CA ARG A 233 -11.84 -2.71 -2.09
C ARG A 233 -10.61 -2.49 -1.22
N SER A 234 -10.36 -3.39 -0.28
CA SER A 234 -9.19 -3.40 0.59
C SER A 234 -8.05 -4.30 0.09
N LEU A 235 -8.25 -4.99 -1.04
CA LEU A 235 -7.27 -5.86 -1.67
C LEU A 235 -5.92 -5.19 -2.00
N PRO A 236 -5.81 -3.87 -2.27
CA PRO A 236 -4.51 -3.22 -2.39
C PRO A 236 -3.59 -3.46 -1.17
N GLY A 237 -4.17 -3.66 0.02
CA GLY A 237 -3.45 -3.95 1.26
C GLY A 237 -2.95 -5.38 1.41
N LEU A 238 -3.43 -6.32 0.61
CA LEU A 238 -3.06 -7.73 0.71
C LEU A 238 -1.54 -7.90 0.67
N CYS A 239 -0.89 -7.26 -0.31
CA CYS A 239 0.55 -7.35 -0.46
C CYS A 239 1.31 -6.75 0.71
N SER A 240 0.87 -5.62 1.25
CA SER A 240 1.55 -4.95 2.35
C SER A 240 1.41 -5.71 3.67
N LEU A 241 0.24 -6.30 3.93
CA LEU A 241 -0.02 -7.14 5.10
C LEU A 241 0.69 -8.50 5.04
N VAL A 242 0.77 -9.13 3.86
CA VAL A 242 1.59 -10.34 3.66
C VAL A 242 3.07 -10.03 3.88
N LEU A 243 3.57 -8.90 3.34
CA LEU A 243 4.94 -8.46 3.58
C LEU A 243 5.19 -8.14 5.06
N LEU A 244 4.22 -7.58 5.77
CA LEU A 244 4.30 -7.33 7.21
C LEU A 244 4.53 -8.65 7.97
N ALA A 245 3.70 -9.66 7.69
CA ALA A 245 3.84 -10.99 8.28
C ALA A 245 5.20 -11.63 7.92
N ALA A 246 5.63 -11.51 6.67
CA ALA A 246 6.92 -12.03 6.21
C ALA A 246 8.12 -11.37 6.92
N VAL A 247 8.09 -10.04 7.13
CA VAL A 247 9.10 -9.33 7.92
C VAL A 247 9.15 -9.87 9.35
N GLY A 248 7.99 -10.13 9.95
CA GLY A 248 7.89 -10.75 11.28
C GLY A 248 8.46 -12.15 11.34
N ALA A 249 8.11 -13.01 10.37
CA ALA A 249 8.61 -14.37 10.27
C ALA A 249 10.14 -14.41 10.13
N VAL A 250 10.71 -13.58 9.25
CA VAL A 250 12.17 -13.49 9.06
C VAL A 250 12.86 -12.99 10.34
N ALA A 251 12.27 -12.00 11.03
CA ALA A 251 12.84 -11.49 12.27
C ALA A 251 12.81 -12.53 13.40
N ALA A 252 11.69 -13.22 13.57
CA ALA A 252 11.52 -14.30 14.54
C ALA A 252 12.48 -15.46 14.25
N GLY A 253 12.55 -15.91 13.00
CA GLY A 253 13.46 -16.99 12.58
C GLY A 253 14.92 -16.65 12.81
N ARG A 254 15.36 -15.42 12.49
CA ARG A 254 16.73 -14.96 12.77
C ARG A 254 17.05 -14.92 14.27
N TRP A 255 16.09 -14.52 15.09
CA TRP A 255 16.26 -14.51 16.55
C TRP A 255 16.36 -15.92 17.11
N LEU A 256 15.47 -16.83 16.69
CA LEU A 256 15.49 -18.24 17.07
C LEU A 256 16.79 -18.93 16.64
N TRP A 257 17.24 -18.70 15.41
CA TRP A 257 18.47 -19.31 14.88
C TRP A 257 19.71 -18.93 15.70
N LYS A 258 19.80 -17.68 16.15
CA LYS A 258 20.89 -17.21 17.02
C LYS A 258 20.86 -17.84 18.40
N LYS A 259 19.67 -18.16 18.92
CA LYS A 259 19.50 -18.73 20.27
C LYS A 259 19.63 -20.25 20.28
N ASN A 260 19.02 -20.95 19.32
CA ASN A 260 19.04 -22.40 19.22
C ASN A 260 18.70 -22.89 17.79
N ARG A 261 19.72 -23.33 17.04
CA ARG A 261 19.57 -23.82 15.66
C ARG A 261 18.60 -25.00 15.52
N ARG A 262 18.55 -25.91 16.50
CA ARG A 262 17.67 -27.10 16.44
C ARG A 262 16.20 -26.68 16.50
N LEU A 263 15.88 -25.70 17.34
CA LEU A 263 14.50 -25.21 17.49
C LEU A 263 13.98 -24.56 16.19
N THR A 264 14.87 -23.87 15.45
CA THR A 264 14.50 -23.25 14.17
C THR A 264 14.08 -24.28 13.13
N PHE A 265 14.80 -25.40 13.00
CA PHE A 265 14.44 -26.47 12.06
C PHE A 265 13.07 -27.07 12.40
N ILE A 266 12.80 -27.31 13.69
CA ILE A 266 11.51 -27.85 14.15
C ILE A 266 10.38 -26.88 13.83
N THR A 267 10.53 -25.59 14.15
CA THR A 267 9.50 -24.59 13.86
C THR A 267 9.25 -24.44 12.37
N THR A 268 10.29 -24.43 11.53
CA THR A 268 10.13 -24.32 10.08
C THR A 268 9.43 -25.54 9.51
N ALA A 269 9.74 -26.75 10.01
CA ALA A 269 9.07 -27.98 9.59
C ALA A 269 7.57 -27.98 9.95
N VAL A 270 7.21 -27.55 11.16
CA VAL A 270 5.81 -27.46 11.62
C VAL A 270 5.00 -26.44 10.83
N PHE A 271 5.60 -25.32 10.41
CA PHE A 271 4.92 -24.33 9.56
C PHE A 271 4.88 -24.71 8.07
N ALA A 272 5.64 -25.73 7.65
CA ALA A 272 5.67 -26.20 6.26
C ALA A 272 4.70 -27.37 5.98
N THR A 273 4.21 -28.03 7.03
CA THR A 273 3.18 -29.07 7.01
C THR A 273 1.81 -28.49 7.26
#